data_AF-W0FY65-F1
#
_entry.id   AF-W0FY65-F1
#
_cell.length_a   1.000
_cell.length_b   1.000
_cell.length_c   1.000
_cell.angle_alpha   90.00
_cell.angle_beta   90.00
_cell.angle_gamma   90.00
#
_symmetry.space_group_name_H-M   'P 1'
#
loop_
_entity.id
_entity.type
_entity.pdbx_description
1 polymer ?
#
loop_
_entity_poly.entity_id
_entity_poly.type
_entity_poly.pdbx_seq_one_letter_code
_entity_poly.pdbx_strand_id
1 'polypeptide(L)'
;MTPRPGRRMAPPPRPPTRNPTPQERTVNTVTTDASQLWAEHQVTALAEGAGEWTVPPYGSAAWSQLPPSDPRRYAAVIEAAERWRRQAAEEERLDQLADEDPAAWYAEVTAGANDEARRLAARLARMRTLAEQDEARAHRPPRQLRATPGWPPVAIPGQPGRYLHPAPSAMAA
;
A
#
# COMPACT_ATOMS: atom_id res chain seq x y z
N MET A 1 -47.94 -26.62 -28.65
CA MET A 1 -46.95 -25.53 -28.69
C MET A 1 -45.67 -26.08 -29.30
N THR A 2 -45.41 -25.76 -30.57
CA THR A 2 -44.21 -26.19 -31.31
C THR A 2 -43.25 -25.00 -31.39
N PRO A 3 -41.94 -25.16 -31.12
CA PRO A 3 -41.00 -24.06 -31.22
C PRO A 3 -40.64 -23.76 -32.68
N ARG A 4 -40.49 -22.47 -32.97
CA ARG A 4 -40.17 -21.91 -34.29
C ARG A 4 -38.67 -22.09 -34.56
N PRO A 5 -38.22 -22.59 -35.73
CA PRO A 5 -36.80 -22.77 -36.00
C PRO A 5 -36.10 -21.42 -36.21
N GLY A 6 -34.99 -21.22 -35.49
CA GLY A 6 -34.14 -20.04 -35.57
C GLY A 6 -33.51 -19.86 -36.95
N ARG A 7 -33.69 -18.67 -37.51
CA ARG A 7 -33.12 -18.22 -38.79
C ARG A 7 -31.60 -18.05 -38.62
N ARG A 8 -30.80 -18.98 -39.17
CA ARG A 8 -29.33 -18.82 -39.24
C ARG A 8 -29.01 -17.64 -40.18
N MET A 9 -28.40 -16.57 -39.64
CA MET A 9 -27.79 -15.52 -40.46
C MET A 9 -26.54 -16.06 -41.15
N ALA A 10 -26.42 -15.84 -42.46
CA ALA A 10 -25.20 -16.13 -43.21
C ALA A 10 -24.08 -15.17 -42.79
N PRO A 11 -22.81 -15.62 -42.69
CA PRO A 11 -21.68 -14.74 -42.40
C PRO A 11 -21.46 -13.73 -43.53
N PRO A 12 -20.99 -12.51 -43.21
CA PRO A 12 -20.74 -11.48 -44.23
C PRO A 12 -19.64 -11.92 -45.22
N PRO A 13 -19.68 -11.45 -46.47
CA PRO A 13 -18.65 -11.73 -47.45
C PRO A 13 -17.30 -11.21 -46.97
N ARG A 14 -16.24 -12.03 -47.12
CA ARG A 14 -14.88 -11.63 -46.79
C ARG A 14 -14.44 -10.49 -47.73
N PRO A 15 -13.82 -9.42 -47.22
CA PRO A 15 -13.28 -8.36 -48.07
C PRO A 15 -12.18 -8.92 -48.98
N PRO A 16 -12.01 -8.38 -50.21
CA PRO A 16 -10.97 -8.82 -51.12
C PRO A 16 -9.58 -8.53 -50.54
N THR A 17 -8.71 -9.54 -50.56
CA THR A 17 -7.29 -9.41 -50.21
C THR A 17 -6.61 -8.54 -51.27
N ARG A 18 -6.47 -7.24 -50.99
CA ARG A 18 -5.72 -6.32 -51.85
C ARG A 18 -4.23 -6.60 -51.66
N ASN A 19 -3.59 -7.18 -52.68
CA ASN A 19 -2.14 -7.31 -52.70
C ASN A 19 -1.51 -5.90 -52.74
N PRO A 20 -0.50 -5.62 -51.89
CA PRO A 20 0.14 -4.31 -51.85
C PRO A 20 0.83 -4.03 -53.18
N THR A 21 0.62 -2.80 -53.65
CA THR A 21 1.22 -2.29 -54.89
C THR A 21 2.75 -2.18 -54.75
N PRO A 22 3.53 -2.17 -55.85
CA PRO A 22 4.99 -2.11 -55.79
C PRO A 22 5.53 -0.92 -54.98
N GLN A 23 4.82 0.21 -54.99
CA GLN A 23 5.15 1.41 -54.20
C GLN A 23 4.84 1.23 -52.69
N GLU A 24 3.76 0.55 -52.34
CA GLU A 24 3.48 0.19 -50.94
C GLU A 24 4.53 -0.81 -50.41
N ARG A 25 5.04 -1.72 -51.26
CA ARG A 25 6.10 -2.66 -50.85
C ARG A 25 7.42 -1.96 -50.54
N THR A 26 7.85 -0.99 -51.35
CA THR A 26 9.11 -0.27 -51.10
C THR A 26 9.05 0.65 -49.88
N VAL A 27 7.91 1.32 -49.65
CA VAL A 27 7.70 2.10 -48.42
C VAL A 27 7.69 1.18 -47.19
N ASN A 28 7.08 0.01 -47.27
CA ASN A 28 7.08 -0.95 -46.17
C ASN A 28 8.47 -1.49 -45.87
N THR A 29 9.31 -1.79 -46.87
CA THR A 29 10.69 -2.26 -46.63
C THR A 29 11.58 -1.19 -46.02
N VAL A 30 11.54 0.06 -46.52
CA VAL A 30 12.34 1.17 -45.95
C VAL A 30 11.90 1.52 -44.52
N THR A 31 10.60 1.46 -44.25
CA THR A 31 10.05 1.68 -42.89
C THR A 31 10.45 0.56 -41.93
N THR A 32 10.46 -0.69 -42.42
CA THR A 32 10.89 -1.86 -41.63
C THR A 32 12.37 -1.74 -41.26
N ASP A 33 13.25 -1.36 -42.21
CA ASP A 33 14.68 -1.13 -41.95
C ASP A 33 14.92 -0.03 -40.90
N ALA A 34 14.20 1.10 -41.00
CA ALA A 34 14.32 2.18 -40.03
C ALA A 34 13.86 1.77 -38.63
N SER A 35 12.77 1.00 -38.54
CA SER A 35 12.25 0.49 -37.26
C SER A 35 13.19 -0.54 -36.62
N GLN A 36 13.81 -1.38 -37.43
CA GLN A 36 14.77 -2.38 -36.97
C GLN A 36 16.05 -1.72 -36.46
N LEU A 37 16.58 -0.75 -37.20
CA LEU A 37 17.78 -0.01 -36.82
C LEU A 37 17.56 0.84 -35.55
N TRP A 38 16.36 1.40 -35.38
CA TRP A 38 15.95 2.04 -34.13
C TRP A 38 15.88 1.04 -32.96
N ALA A 39 15.27 -0.14 -33.18
CA ALA A 39 15.16 -1.16 -32.15
C ALA A 39 16.54 -1.68 -31.72
N GLU A 40 17.43 -1.95 -32.67
CA GLU A 40 18.82 -2.34 -32.41
C GLU A 40 19.54 -1.29 -31.56
N HIS A 41 19.43 -0.01 -31.91
CA HIS A 41 20.01 1.09 -31.13
C HIS A 41 19.44 1.15 -29.70
N GLN A 42 18.14 0.96 -29.50
CA GLN A 42 17.54 0.94 -28.16
C GLN A 42 18.05 -0.25 -27.33
N VAL A 43 18.16 -1.43 -27.94
CA VAL A 43 18.69 -2.62 -27.26
C VAL A 43 20.14 -2.42 -26.84
N THR A 44 20.98 -1.87 -27.72
CA THR A 44 22.38 -1.54 -27.40
C THR A 44 22.47 -0.52 -26.27
N ALA A 45 21.72 0.58 -26.34
CA ALA A 45 21.72 1.62 -25.31
C ALA A 45 21.22 1.10 -23.96
N LEU A 46 20.23 0.20 -23.96
CA LEU A 46 19.75 -0.47 -22.75
C LEU A 46 20.80 -1.44 -22.18
N ALA A 47 21.47 -2.21 -23.03
CA ALA A 47 22.48 -3.18 -22.62
C ALA A 47 23.72 -2.51 -22.01
N GLU A 48 24.15 -1.38 -22.57
CA GLU A 48 25.26 -0.57 -22.06
C GLU A 48 24.95 0.02 -20.67
N GLY A 49 23.71 0.44 -20.43
CA GLY A 49 23.31 1.02 -19.14
C GLY A 49 22.95 0.00 -18.06
N ALA A 50 22.57 -1.24 -18.44
CA ALA A 50 21.84 -2.21 -17.60
C ALA A 50 22.43 -2.48 -16.20
N GLY A 51 23.75 -2.38 -16.02
CA GLY A 51 24.42 -2.64 -14.75
C GLY A 51 24.62 -1.41 -13.84
N GLU A 52 24.54 -0.20 -14.39
CA GLU A 52 25.07 1.01 -13.72
C GLU A 52 23.97 2.01 -13.35
N TRP A 53 22.83 1.99 -14.06
CA TRP A 53 21.75 2.94 -13.83
C TRP A 53 20.63 2.41 -12.93
N THR A 54 20.02 3.31 -12.16
CA THR A 54 18.73 3.05 -11.52
C THR A 54 17.60 3.49 -12.44
N VAL A 55 16.70 2.56 -12.78
CA VAL A 55 15.51 2.83 -13.61
C VAL A 55 14.40 3.39 -12.72
N PRO A 56 13.92 4.63 -12.95
CA PRO A 56 12.82 5.17 -12.17
C PRO A 56 11.51 4.46 -12.54
N PRO A 57 10.56 4.28 -11.60
CA PRO A 57 9.27 3.68 -11.91
C PRO A 57 8.54 4.46 -13.01
N TYR A 58 7.95 3.75 -13.97
CA TYR A 58 7.12 4.35 -15.01
C TYR A 58 6.00 5.23 -14.41
N GLY A 59 5.80 6.41 -14.99
CA GLY A 59 4.79 7.38 -14.51
C GLY A 59 5.18 8.15 -13.24
N SER A 60 6.33 7.84 -12.62
CA SER A 60 6.82 8.64 -11.48
C SER A 60 7.25 10.06 -11.92
N ALA A 61 7.38 10.96 -10.94
CA ALA A 61 7.92 12.30 -11.18
C ALA A 61 9.34 12.25 -11.76
N ALA A 62 10.19 11.35 -11.24
CA ALA A 62 11.55 11.13 -11.74
C ALA A 62 11.56 10.66 -13.20
N TRP A 63 10.67 9.74 -13.58
CA TRP A 63 10.53 9.30 -14.97
C TRP A 63 10.06 10.43 -15.90
N SER A 64 9.12 11.25 -15.43
CA SER A 64 8.55 12.35 -16.23
C SER A 64 9.58 13.43 -16.55
N GLN A 65 10.56 13.62 -15.68
CA GLN A 65 11.66 14.58 -15.84
C GLN A 65 12.78 14.10 -16.76
N LEU A 66 12.79 12.81 -17.14
CA LEU A 66 13.81 12.28 -18.05
C LEU A 66 13.65 12.87 -19.47
N PRO A 67 14.75 13.22 -20.15
CA PRO A 67 14.73 13.60 -21.56
C PRO A 67 14.04 12.54 -22.43
N PRO A 68 13.31 12.90 -23.50
CA PRO A 68 12.66 11.93 -24.39
C PRO A 68 13.61 10.91 -25.03
N SER A 69 14.88 11.26 -25.20
CA SER A 69 15.94 10.40 -25.74
C SER A 69 16.66 9.56 -24.68
N ASP A 70 16.34 9.72 -23.40
CA ASP A 70 16.99 8.97 -22.32
C ASP A 70 16.51 7.50 -22.35
N PRO A 71 17.41 6.51 -22.50
CA PRO A 71 17.00 5.12 -22.65
C PRO A 71 16.40 4.53 -21.35
N ARG A 72 16.56 5.19 -20.19
CA ARG A 72 15.84 4.84 -18.95
C ARG A 72 14.34 4.99 -19.08
N ARG A 73 13.84 5.86 -19.98
CA ARG A 73 12.39 5.98 -20.22
C ARG A 73 11.81 4.69 -20.79
N TYR A 74 12.49 4.09 -21.76
CA TYR A 74 12.09 2.82 -22.37
C TYR A 74 12.25 1.66 -21.40
N ALA A 75 13.36 1.63 -20.64
CA ALA A 75 13.57 0.64 -19.59
C ALA A 75 12.40 0.61 -18.58
N ALA A 76 11.96 1.79 -18.11
CA ALA A 76 10.86 1.91 -17.16
C ALA A 76 9.53 1.39 -17.73
N VAL A 77 9.27 1.64 -19.02
CA VAL A 77 8.06 1.13 -19.71
C VAL A 77 8.09 -0.39 -19.79
N ILE A 78 9.22 -0.98 -20.19
CA ILE A 78 9.38 -2.43 -20.25
C ILE A 78 9.19 -3.04 -18.86
N GLU A 79 9.84 -2.48 -17.84
CA GLU A 79 9.73 -2.97 -16.47
C GLU A 79 8.27 -2.90 -15.97
N ALA A 80 7.56 -1.82 -16.26
CA ALA A 80 6.14 -1.68 -15.92
C ALA A 80 5.27 -2.71 -16.65
N ALA A 81 5.53 -2.95 -17.93
CA ALA A 81 4.83 -3.97 -18.70
C ALA A 81 5.07 -5.39 -18.15
N GLU A 82 6.31 -5.72 -17.76
CA GLU A 82 6.60 -7.03 -17.15
C GLU A 82 6.00 -7.17 -15.75
N ARG A 83 5.95 -6.08 -14.96
CA ARG A 83 5.24 -6.08 -13.68
C ARG A 83 3.75 -6.31 -13.90
N TRP A 84 3.15 -5.68 -14.90
CA TRP A 84 1.75 -5.90 -15.26
C TRP A 84 1.47 -7.35 -15.69
N ARG A 85 2.30 -7.94 -16.54
CA ARG A 85 2.13 -9.35 -16.93
C ARG A 85 2.22 -10.31 -15.75
N ARG A 86 3.17 -10.08 -14.84
CA ARG A 86 3.29 -10.87 -13.61
C ARG A 86 2.09 -10.70 -12.69
N GLN A 87 1.61 -9.46 -12.54
CA GLN A 87 0.40 -9.17 -11.77
C GLN A 87 -0.82 -9.88 -12.35
N ALA A 88 -1.03 -9.80 -13.66
CA ALA A 88 -2.16 -10.45 -14.32
C ALA A 88 -2.10 -11.99 -14.20
N ALA A 89 -0.91 -12.58 -14.35
CA ALA A 89 -0.73 -14.02 -14.16
C ALA A 89 -0.98 -14.45 -12.70
N GLU A 90 -0.62 -13.60 -11.74
CA GLU A 90 -0.87 -13.85 -10.33
C GLU A 90 -2.36 -13.72 -9.97
N GLU A 91 -3.05 -12.73 -10.54
CA GLU A 91 -4.50 -12.57 -10.41
C GLU A 91 -5.23 -13.79 -10.97
N GLU A 92 -4.86 -14.25 -12.17
CA GLU A 92 -5.43 -15.45 -12.77
C GLU A 92 -5.18 -16.70 -11.91
N ARG A 93 -3.98 -16.84 -11.33
CA ARG A 93 -3.68 -17.93 -10.39
C ARG A 93 -4.56 -17.88 -9.15
N LEU A 94 -4.76 -16.68 -8.58
CA LEU A 94 -5.60 -16.51 -7.39
C LEU A 94 -7.08 -16.77 -7.69
N ASP A 95 -7.57 -16.37 -8.86
CA ASP A 95 -8.94 -16.66 -9.31
C ASP A 95 -9.14 -18.18 -9.46
N GLN A 96 -8.19 -18.88 -10.10
CA GLN A 96 -8.22 -20.34 -10.20
C GLN A 96 -8.20 -21.00 -8.82
N LEU A 97 -7.35 -20.52 -7.90
CA LEU A 97 -7.28 -21.03 -6.53
C LEU A 97 -8.58 -20.80 -5.77
N ALA A 98 -9.26 -19.66 -5.98
CA ALA A 98 -10.54 -19.37 -5.35
C ALA A 98 -11.63 -20.37 -5.78
N ASP A 99 -11.61 -20.81 -7.04
CA ASP A 99 -12.56 -21.79 -7.58
C ASP A 99 -12.22 -23.23 -7.13
N GLU A 100 -10.95 -23.60 -7.11
CA GLU A 100 -10.49 -24.96 -6.79
C GLU A 100 -10.42 -25.26 -5.28
N ASP A 101 -9.91 -24.32 -4.48
CA ASP A 101 -9.78 -24.41 -3.03
C ASP A 101 -10.01 -23.04 -2.36
N PRO A 102 -11.28 -22.69 -2.08
CA PRO A 102 -11.64 -21.42 -1.43
C PRO A 102 -10.96 -21.22 -0.06
N ALA A 103 -10.65 -22.30 0.65
CA ALA A 103 -10.03 -22.22 1.98
C ALA A 103 -8.55 -21.86 1.88
N ALA A 104 -7.82 -22.47 0.93
CA ALA A 104 -6.44 -22.11 0.63
C ALA A 104 -6.33 -20.67 0.11
N TRP A 105 -7.23 -20.28 -0.80
CA TRP A 105 -7.31 -18.90 -1.29
C TRP A 105 -7.50 -17.89 -0.15
N TYR A 106 -8.45 -18.14 0.75
CA TYR A 106 -8.71 -17.24 1.88
C TYR A 106 -7.50 -17.14 2.82
N ALA A 107 -6.84 -18.27 3.10
CA ALA A 107 -5.63 -18.29 3.91
C ALA A 107 -4.50 -17.47 3.28
N GLU A 108 -4.31 -17.58 1.97
CA GLU A 108 -3.26 -16.86 1.23
C GLU A 108 -3.54 -15.35 1.18
N VAL A 109 -4.73 -14.94 0.74
CA VAL A 109 -5.10 -13.50 0.62
C VAL A 109 -5.12 -12.80 1.97
N THR A 110 -5.46 -13.50 3.05
CA THR A 110 -5.48 -12.92 4.40
C THR A 110 -4.16 -13.08 5.17
N ALA A 111 -3.16 -13.79 4.65
CA ALA A 111 -1.92 -14.09 5.36
C ALA A 111 -1.24 -12.84 5.93
N GLY A 112 -1.06 -11.79 5.11
CA GLY A 112 -0.45 -10.53 5.54
C GLY A 112 -1.26 -9.79 6.60
N ALA A 113 -2.59 -9.79 6.48
CA ALA A 113 -3.48 -9.19 7.48
C ALA A 113 -3.45 -9.97 8.80
N ASN A 114 -3.40 -11.30 8.73
CA ASN A 114 -3.28 -12.17 9.89
C ASN A 114 -1.93 -11.99 10.60
N ASP A 115 -0.85 -11.81 9.85
CA ASP A 115 0.48 -11.48 10.41
C ASP A 115 0.45 -10.18 11.19
N GLU A 116 -0.16 -9.13 10.60
CA GLU A 116 -0.30 -7.85 11.27
C GLU A 116 -1.22 -7.93 12.50
N ALA A 117 -2.34 -8.65 12.39
CA ALA A 117 -3.24 -8.88 13.51
C ALA A 117 -2.52 -9.60 14.66
N ARG A 118 -1.67 -10.60 14.36
CA ARG A 118 -0.84 -11.27 15.37
C ARG A 118 0.15 -10.32 16.04
N ARG A 119 0.82 -9.44 15.28
CA ARG A 119 1.72 -8.41 15.82
C ARG A 119 0.97 -7.45 16.75
N LEU A 120 -0.19 -6.97 16.33
CA LEU A 120 -1.01 -6.05 17.11
C LEU A 120 -1.60 -6.71 18.36
N ALA A 121 -2.11 -7.94 18.25
CA ALA A 121 -2.67 -8.70 19.36
C ALA A 121 -1.62 -8.87 20.49
N ALA A 122 -0.37 -9.20 20.15
CA ALA A 122 0.71 -9.30 21.13
C ALA A 122 0.98 -7.97 21.85
N ARG A 123 0.84 -6.83 21.16
CA ARG A 123 0.97 -5.50 21.76
C ARG A 123 -0.23 -5.17 22.65
N LEU A 124 -1.44 -5.41 22.16
CA LEU A 124 -2.69 -5.14 22.89
C LEU A 124 -2.82 -6.00 24.15
N ALA A 125 -2.39 -7.26 24.09
CA ALA A 125 -2.39 -8.15 25.25
C ALA A 125 -1.50 -7.67 26.41
N ARG A 126 -0.55 -6.76 26.15
CA ARG A 126 0.30 -6.14 27.18
C ARG A 126 -0.27 -4.81 27.71
N MET A 127 -1.32 -4.29 27.08
CA MET A 127 -1.95 -3.05 27.50
C MET A 127 -2.97 -3.33 28.60
N ARG A 128 -3.16 -2.34 29.48
CA ARG A 128 -4.22 -2.40 30.48
C ARG A 128 -5.58 -2.46 29.80
N THR A 129 -6.39 -3.40 30.25
CA THR A 129 -7.80 -3.51 29.88
C THR A 129 -8.57 -2.27 30.33
N LEU A 130 -9.75 -2.05 29.76
CA LEU A 130 -10.61 -0.92 30.14
C LEU A 130 -10.96 -0.97 31.63
N ALA A 131 -11.27 -2.16 32.17
CA ALA A 131 -11.56 -2.37 33.58
C ALA A 131 -10.38 -1.97 34.49
N GLU A 132 -9.15 -2.35 34.13
CA GLU A 132 -7.94 -1.96 34.89
C GLU A 132 -7.65 -0.45 34.81
N GLN A 133 -8.00 0.19 33.69
CA GLN A 133 -7.90 1.65 33.57
C GLN A 133 -8.95 2.34 34.44
N ASP A 134 -10.17 1.83 34.47
CA ASP A 134 -11.24 2.38 35.30
C ASP A 134 -10.96 2.20 36.79
N GLU A 135 -10.40 1.06 37.21
CA GLU A 135 -9.90 0.86 38.57
C GLU A 135 -8.76 1.83 38.90
N ALA A 136 -7.83 2.06 37.97
CA ALA A 136 -6.76 3.04 38.18
C ALA A 136 -7.27 4.49 38.24
N ARG A 137 -8.41 4.78 37.60
CA ARG A 137 -9.11 6.07 37.65
C ARG A 137 -10.02 6.20 38.85
N ALA A 138 -10.40 5.10 39.49
CA ALA A 138 -11.17 5.13 40.73
C ALA A 138 -10.47 6.05 41.72
N HIS A 139 -11.22 7.06 42.18
CA HIS A 139 -10.66 8.18 42.91
C HIS A 139 -9.84 7.69 44.11
N ARG A 140 -8.55 8.05 44.14
CA ARG A 140 -7.73 7.84 45.33
C ARG A 140 -8.42 8.55 46.49
N PRO A 141 -8.48 7.92 47.68
CA PRO A 141 -9.12 8.55 48.83
C PRO A 141 -8.48 9.92 49.09
N PRO A 142 -9.27 10.93 49.49
CA PRO A 142 -8.75 12.26 49.79
C PRO A 142 -7.58 12.15 50.77
N ARG A 143 -6.43 12.74 50.40
CA ARG A 143 -5.28 12.78 51.31
C ARG A 143 -5.62 13.70 52.47
N GLN A 144 -5.42 13.20 53.69
CA GLN A 144 -5.49 14.05 54.88
C GLN A 144 -4.36 15.07 54.80
N LEU A 145 -4.71 16.35 54.67
CA LEU A 145 -3.75 17.44 54.70
C LEU A 145 -3.24 17.63 56.13
N ARG A 146 -1.92 17.69 56.29
CA ARG A 146 -1.26 18.07 57.55
C ARG A 146 -0.46 19.33 57.29
N ALA A 147 -0.60 20.32 58.17
CA ALA A 147 0.24 21.51 58.12
C ALA A 147 1.66 21.14 58.57
N THR A 148 2.63 21.48 57.72
CA THR A 148 4.06 21.28 58.02
C THR A 148 4.47 22.21 59.16
N PRO A 149 5.19 21.73 60.19
CA PRO A 149 5.71 22.58 61.26
C PRO A 149 6.54 23.74 60.72
N GLY A 150 6.39 24.93 61.33
CA GLY A 150 7.10 26.16 60.92
C GLY A 150 6.46 26.93 59.76
N TRP A 151 5.40 26.40 59.14
CA TRP A 151 4.66 27.12 58.10
C TRP A 151 3.46 27.90 58.69
N PRO A 152 3.06 29.02 58.08
CA PRO A 152 1.85 29.73 58.46
C PRO A 152 0.60 28.86 58.23
N PRO A 153 -0.52 29.12 58.94
CA PRO A 153 -1.75 28.35 58.79
C PRO A 153 -2.24 28.29 57.34
N VAL A 154 -2.56 27.10 56.86
CA VAL A 154 -2.97 26.86 55.46
C VAL A 154 -4.49 26.85 55.36
N ALA A 155 -5.07 27.73 54.54
CA ALA A 155 -6.51 27.77 54.31
C ALA A 155 -7.00 26.49 53.60
N ILE A 156 -8.13 25.92 54.05
CA ILE A 156 -8.70 24.72 53.43
C ILE A 156 -9.59 25.11 52.24
N PRO A 157 -9.26 24.69 51.00
CA PRO A 157 -10.08 25.00 49.83
C PRO A 157 -11.53 24.52 50.00
N GLY A 158 -12.49 25.38 49.68
CA GLY A 158 -13.92 25.09 49.81
C GLY A 158 -14.49 25.26 51.22
N GLN A 159 -13.69 25.66 52.22
CA GLN A 159 -14.16 25.93 53.58
C GLN A 159 -13.65 27.30 54.08
N PRO A 160 -14.33 28.40 53.68
CA PRO A 160 -13.91 29.75 54.05
C PRO A 160 -13.87 29.91 55.57
N GLY A 161 -12.79 30.52 56.08
CA GLY A 161 -12.56 30.70 57.52
C GLY A 161 -11.91 29.52 58.25
N ARG A 162 -11.72 28.37 57.57
CA ARG A 162 -11.07 27.20 58.17
C ARG A 162 -9.60 27.08 57.74
N TYR A 163 -8.71 26.93 58.72
CA TYR A 163 -7.27 26.83 58.52
C TYR A 163 -6.71 25.57 59.17
N LEU A 164 -5.70 24.98 58.55
CA LEU A 164 -4.87 23.92 59.13
C LEU A 164 -3.69 24.55 59.86
N HIS A 165 -3.62 24.32 61.16
CA HIS A 165 -2.51 24.74 61.98
C HIS A 165 -1.50 23.60 62.12
N PRO A 166 -0.19 23.88 62.11
CA PRO A 166 0.80 22.87 62.44
C PRO A 166 0.52 22.38 63.86
N ALA A 167 0.52 21.07 64.06
CA ALA A 167 0.47 20.52 65.41
C ALA A 167 1.65 21.09 66.21
N PRO A 168 1.47 21.45 67.50
CA PRO A 168 2.59 21.88 68.32
C PRO A 168 3.64 20.77 68.28
N SER A 169 4.83 21.09 67.76
CA SER A 169 5.94 20.17 67.76
C SER A 169 6.16 19.79 69.21
N ALA A 170 5.99 18.51 69.56
CA ALA A 170 6.44 18.00 70.84
C ALA A 170 7.97 18.02 70.85
N MET A 171 8.55 19.22 70.96
CA MET A 171 9.88 19.40 71.53
C MET A 171 9.70 19.47 73.04
N ALA A 172 9.76 18.30 73.65
CA ALA A 172 10.12 18.15 75.04
C ALA A 172 11.09 16.97 75.13
N ALA A 173 12.35 17.33 75.43
CA ALA A 173 13.55 16.52 75.69
C ALA A 173 14.36 16.06 74.46
#